data_AF-A0ABD5M3H8-F1
#
_entry.id   AF-A0ABD5M3H8-F1
#
_cell.length_a   1.000
_cell.length_b   1.000
_cell.length_c   1.000
_cell.angle_alpha   90.00
_cell.angle_beta   90.00
_cell.angle_gamma   90.00
#
_symmetry.space_group_name_H-M   'P 1'
#
loop_
_entity.id
_entity.type
_entity.pdbx_description
1 polymer ?
#
loop_
_entity_poly.entity_id
_entity_poly.type
_entity_poly.pdbx_seq_one_letter_code
_entity_poly.pdbx_strand_id
1 'polypeptide(L)' 'MSTENAATFDCPECDVSAPSTSVPYDSLGYVVCPVCGYAATPDAGEQPSAGRSPSASD' A
#
# COMPACT_ATOMS: atom_id res chain seq x y z
N MET A 1 8.35 -5.60 30.61
CA MET A 1 8.26 -5.68 29.14
C MET A 1 6.82 -5.45 28.77
N SER A 2 6.53 -4.40 28.01
CA SER A 2 5.20 -4.13 27.44
C SER A 2 5.41 -3.58 26.03
N THR A 3 5.81 -4.47 25.14
CA THR A 3 5.44 -4.44 23.72
C THR A 3 3.90 -4.31 23.69
N GLU A 4 3.22 -3.57 22.82
CA GLU A 4 3.48 -3.16 21.46
C GLU A 4 2.88 -1.75 21.26
N ASN A 5 3.60 -0.83 20.63
CA ASN A 5 2.96 0.28 19.93
C ASN A 5 2.26 -0.36 18.73
N ALA A 6 1.02 -0.80 18.91
CA ALA A 6 0.25 -1.43 17.84
C ALA A 6 0.04 -0.36 16.75
N ALA A 7 0.88 -0.42 15.72
CA ALA A 7 0.73 0.40 14.54
C ALA A 7 -0.70 0.19 14.02
N THR A 8 -1.50 1.23 14.06
CA THR A 8 -2.84 1.22 13.48
C THR A 8 -2.68 1.61 12.02
N PHE A 9 -3.17 0.78 11.11
CA PHE A 9 -3.23 1.11 9.71
C PHE A 9 -4.41 2.04 9.48
N ASP A 10 -4.19 3.10 8.71
CA ASP A 10 -5.22 4.04 8.30
C ASP A 10 -5.26 4.09 6.78
N CYS A 11 -6.45 3.84 6.20
CA CYS A 11 -6.63 3.76 4.77
C CYS A 11 -7.02 5.12 4.17
N PRO A 12 -6.21 5.70 3.26
CA PRO A 12 -6.51 7.01 2.68
C PRO A 12 -7.71 7.02 1.71
N GLU A 13 -8.15 5.85 1.22
CA GLU A 13 -9.24 5.75 0.25
C GLU A 13 -10.63 5.74 0.91
N CYS A 14 -10.77 5.04 2.03
CA CYS A 14 -12.06 4.86 2.70
C CYS A 14 -12.07 5.31 4.16
N ASP A 15 -11.00 5.97 4.61
CA ASP A 15 -10.83 6.53 5.96
C ASP A 15 -11.06 5.49 7.07
N VAL A 16 -10.75 4.21 6.79
CA VAL A 16 -10.87 3.14 7.78
C VAL A 16 -9.57 2.95 8.52
N SER A 17 -9.67 2.91 9.85
CA SER A 17 -8.58 2.59 10.76
C SER A 17 -8.73 1.16 11.28
N ALA A 18 -7.69 0.33 11.14
CA ALA A 18 -7.68 -1.05 11.59
C ALA A 18 -6.33 -1.41 12.24
N PRO A 19 -6.31 -2.26 13.28
CA PRO A 19 -5.05 -2.70 13.89
C PRO A 19 -4.24 -3.56 12.91
N SER A 20 -2.92 -3.38 12.84
CA SER A 20 -2.05 -4.14 11.91
C SER A 20 -2.14 -5.66 12.08
N THR A 21 -2.59 -6.17 13.23
CA THR A 21 -2.84 -7.60 13.46
C THR A 21 -4.07 -8.15 12.75
N SER A 22 -5.01 -7.27 12.38
CA SER A 22 -6.24 -7.62 11.66
C SER A 22 -6.19 -7.26 10.18
N VAL A 23 -5.11 -6.62 9.75
CA VAL A 23 -4.92 -6.13 8.38
C VAL A 23 -4.19 -7.21 7.57
N PRO A 24 -4.77 -7.69 6.46
CA PRO A 24 -4.10 -8.67 5.62
C PRO A 24 -2.88 -8.07 4.91
N TYR A 25 -1.85 -8.88 4.74
CA TYR A 25 -0.70 -8.56 3.91
C TYR A 25 -0.80 -9.32 2.59
N ASP A 26 -0.38 -8.71 1.49
CA ASP A 26 -0.29 -9.39 0.20
C ASP A 26 0.92 -10.36 0.16
N SER A 27 1.08 -11.08 -0.95
CA SER A 27 2.19 -12.04 -1.13
C SER A 27 3.58 -11.39 -1.11
N LEU A 28 3.67 -10.09 -1.40
CA LEU A 28 4.89 -9.30 -1.36
C LEU A 28 5.13 -8.68 0.04
N GLY A 29 4.19 -8.82 0.98
CA GLY A 29 4.28 -8.28 2.32
C GLY A 29 3.84 -6.83 2.47
N TYR A 30 3.09 -6.28 1.51
CA TYR A 30 2.46 -4.96 1.64
C TYR A 30 1.10 -5.06 2.35
N VAL A 31 0.77 -4.02 3.10
CA VAL A 31 -0.52 -3.88 3.78
C VAL A 31 -1.65 -3.70 2.76
N VAL A 32 -2.73 -4.47 2.92
CA VAL A 32 -3.96 -4.37 2.14
C VAL A 32 -5.13 -4.01 3.04
N CYS A 33 -5.87 -2.97 2.69
CA CYS A 33 -7.07 -2.56 3.39
C CYS A 33 -8.14 -3.66 3.31
N PRO A 34 -8.66 -4.16 4.45
CA PRO A 34 -9.65 -5.23 4.47
C PRO A 34 -11.05 -4.80 3.99
N VAL A 35 -11.30 -3.50 3.86
CA VAL A 35 -12.62 -2.94 3.48
C VAL A 35 -12.69 -2.68 1.98
N CYS A 36 -11.80 -1.84 1.45
CA CYS A 36 -11.81 -1.44 0.05
C CYS A 36 -10.79 -2.21 -0.81
N GLY A 37 -9.88 -2.99 -0.21
CA GLY A 37 -8.82 -3.70 -0.93
C GLY A 37 -7.64 -2.82 -1.35
N TYR A 38 -7.57 -1.56 -0.90
CA TYR A 38 -6.44 -0.67 -1.20
C TYR A 38 -5.13 -1.27 -0.65
N ALA A 39 -4.18 -1.53 -1.54
CA ALA A 39 -2.83 -1.93 -1.18
C ALA A 39 -1.91 -0.71 -1.22
N ALA A 40 -1.15 -0.46 -0.16
CA ALA A 40 -0.13 0.59 -0.15
C ALA A 40 1.12 0.17 -0.94
N THR A 41 0.92 -0.25 -2.20
CA THR A 41 2.02 -0.57 -3.10
C THR A 41 2.68 0.74 -3.55
N PRO A 42 4.02 0.74 -3.75
CA PRO A 42 4.70 1.92 -4.32
C PRO A 42 4.18 2.30 -5.71
N ASP A 43 3.52 1.37 -6.42
CA ASP A 43 2.86 1.58 -7.71
C ASP A 43 1.52 2.31 -7.59
N ALA A 44 0.83 2.23 -6.44
CA ALA A 44 -0.47 2.85 -6.23
C ALA A 44 -0.38 4.37 -5.94
N GLY A 45 0.74 4.84 -5.38
CA GLY A 45 0.98 6.27 -5.12
C GLY A 45 1.72 7.00 -6.24
N GLU A 46 2.38 6.26 -7.12
CA GLU A 46 3.08 6.80 -8.27
C GLU A 46 2.83 5.84 -9.42
N GLN A 47 1.75 6.07 -10.17
CA GLN A 47 1.86 5.77 -11.58
C GLN A 47 2.83 6.81 -12.14
N PRO A 48 4.07 6.48 -12.54
CA PRO A 48 4.68 7.16 -13.66
C PRO A 48 3.84 6.78 -14.90
N SER A 49 2.63 7.31 -14.99
CA SER A 49 1.94 7.39 -16.25
C SER A 49 2.80 8.27 -17.15
N ALA A 50 3.50 7.63 -18.07
CA ALA A 50 4.00 8.20 -19.31
C ALA A 50 5.17 9.21 -19.21
N GLY A 51 6.37 8.70 -19.50
CA GLY A 51 7.44 9.46 -20.13
C GLY A 51 8.79 8.77 -19.89
N ARG A 52 9.33 7.92 -20.76
CA ARG A 52 9.39 8.01 -22.21
C ARG A 52 9.83 6.65 -22.76
N SER A 53 9.14 6.18 -23.79
CA SER A 53 9.52 5.02 -24.61
C SER A 53 11.01 5.04 -25.01
N PRO A 54 11.65 3.88 -25.20
CA PRO A 54 13.02 3.78 -25.69
C PRO A 54 13.05 4.20 -27.16
N SER A 55 13.48 5.42 -27.47
CA SER A 55 13.83 5.79 -28.83
C SER A 55 15.27 5.38 -29.09
N ALA A 56 15.45 4.16 -29.61
CA ALA A 56 16.61 3.86 -30.43
C ALA A 56 16.55 4.78 -31.66
N SER A 57 17.59 5.56 -31.88
CA SER A 57 17.81 6.27 -33.15
C SER A 57 19.23 5.97 -33.60
N ASP A 58 19.27 5.23 -34.72
CA ASP A 58 20.29 5.16 -35.79
C ASP A 58 21.70 5.73 -35.52
#